data_AF-A0A7K2ALH9-F1
#
_entry.id   AF-A0A7K2ALH9-F1
#
_cell.length_a   1.000
_cell.length_b   1.000
_cell.length_c   1.000
_cell.angle_alpha   90.00
_cell.angle_beta   90.00
_cell.angle_gamma   90.00
#
_symmetry.space_group_name_H-M   'P 1'
#
loop_
_entity.id
_entity.type
_entity.pdbx_description
1 polymer ?
#
loop_
_entity_poly.entity_id
_entity_poly.type
_entity_poly.pdbx_seq_one_letter_code
_entity_poly.pdbx_strand_id
1 'polypeptide(L)'
;MRFSVETWAPEYGASVNWPSIEETDDEVDVEVEKRISDWAPIDSPPPTIPEEIVFIDGIQRIDARIWIHHEGLSTPAVCASLAAGATICRPGQALIEDVKVCRVLIAPASSPASPIKTRHAVYEFAPAADATPEATYRAIHDRRHHMETRVAAAIRSDLIVFDGPLRGRNHHNAVGYVKTHHRFYLTDGLKPVLGDLGDGQRTPLFLIGGGPGGGRWSWYLRLPGPRAHPFAGIVRLELPGVGTADEAVARVGLVGSCLPRFASEPHRESRSPQNLYPIAGLERQLRQRLGDQVFLDRELRIMAAGGTM
;
A
#
# COMPACT_ATOMS: atom_id res chain seq x y z
N MET A 1 35.71 -1.43 -7.87
CA MET A 1 34.31 -1.00 -7.69
C MET A 1 33.43 -2.24 -7.74
N ARG A 2 32.50 -2.40 -6.79
CA ARG A 2 31.52 -3.52 -6.76
C ARG A 2 30.14 -2.89 -6.84
N PHE A 3 29.28 -3.39 -7.72
CA PHE A 3 27.93 -2.87 -7.96
C PHE A 3 26.92 -4.01 -7.97
N SER A 4 25.66 -3.69 -7.71
CA SER A 4 24.51 -4.60 -7.75
C SER A 4 23.50 -4.07 -8.77
N VAL A 5 22.69 -4.96 -9.34
CA VAL A 5 21.61 -4.64 -10.27
C VAL A 5 20.31 -5.16 -9.69
N GLU A 6 19.25 -4.34 -9.70
CA GLU A 6 17.92 -4.74 -9.23
C GLU A 6 17.37 -5.91 -10.05
N THR A 7 16.53 -6.75 -9.43
CA THR A 7 15.96 -7.93 -10.10
C THR A 7 14.75 -7.63 -10.97
N TRP A 8 14.13 -6.46 -10.82
CA TRP A 8 12.93 -6.09 -11.57
C TRP A 8 13.15 -4.93 -12.53
N ALA A 9 12.16 -4.71 -13.38
CA ALA A 9 12.24 -3.75 -14.46
C ALA A 9 12.28 -2.29 -13.93
N PRO A 10 13.14 -1.41 -14.49
CA PRO A 10 13.38 -0.06 -13.94
C PRO A 10 12.13 0.82 -13.77
N GLU A 11 11.08 0.59 -14.57
CA GLU A 11 9.79 1.30 -14.51
C GLU A 11 9.06 1.16 -13.17
N TYR A 12 9.39 0.15 -12.36
CA TYR A 12 8.83 -0.04 -11.02
C TYR A 12 9.56 0.78 -9.94
N GLY A 13 10.62 1.51 -10.30
CA GLY A 13 11.47 2.26 -9.37
C GLY A 13 12.42 1.36 -8.59
N ALA A 14 13.22 1.93 -7.69
CA ALA A 14 14.08 1.15 -6.80
C ALA A 14 13.29 0.61 -5.60
N SER A 15 13.73 -0.55 -5.08
CA SER A 15 13.20 -1.11 -3.82
C SER A 15 13.37 -0.12 -2.66
N VAL A 16 14.48 0.61 -2.73
CA VAL A 16 14.91 1.67 -1.83
C VAL A 16 15.03 2.95 -2.64
N ASN A 17 14.16 3.92 -2.36
CA ASN A 17 14.43 5.28 -2.78
C ASN A 17 15.28 5.92 -1.69
N TRP A 18 16.57 6.15 -1.98
CA TRP A 18 17.41 6.94 -1.09
C TRP A 18 16.78 8.32 -0.95
N PRO A 19 16.48 8.77 0.28
CA PRO A 19 15.73 10.00 0.46
C PRO A 19 16.50 11.18 -0.14
N SER A 20 15.81 12.01 -0.91
CA SER A 20 16.04 13.45 -0.78
C SER A 20 15.74 13.78 0.67
N ILE A 21 16.69 14.39 1.36
CA ILE A 21 16.65 14.72 2.80
C ILE A 21 15.38 15.56 3.07
N GLU A 22 14.29 14.88 3.39
CA GLU A 22 13.12 15.47 4.04
C GLU A 22 12.98 14.73 5.35
N GLU A 23 13.62 15.29 6.37
CA GLU A 23 13.45 14.90 7.76
C GLU A 23 11.96 15.01 8.11
N THR A 24 11.42 13.94 8.67
CA THR A 24 10.14 14.00 9.40
C THR A 24 10.45 14.06 10.88
N ASP A 25 9.73 14.90 11.62
CA ASP A 25 9.70 14.95 13.09
C ASP A 25 9.07 13.70 13.75
N ASP A 26 8.98 12.58 13.03
CA ASP A 26 8.45 11.33 13.60
C ASP A 26 9.46 10.84 14.66
N GLU A 27 9.09 10.92 15.93
CA GLU A 27 9.85 10.33 17.04
C GLU A 27 9.91 8.81 16.85
N VAL A 28 11.11 8.23 16.92
CA VAL A 28 11.32 6.78 16.77
C VAL A 28 12.02 6.23 18.00
N ASP A 29 11.34 5.35 18.74
CA ASP A 29 11.92 4.59 19.83
C ASP A 29 12.33 3.19 19.32
N VAL A 30 13.64 2.97 19.21
CA VAL A 30 14.23 1.71 18.72
C VAL A 30 14.57 0.71 19.83
N GLU A 31 14.38 1.09 21.09
CA GLU A 31 14.78 0.28 22.25
C GLU A 31 13.61 -0.46 22.92
N VAL A 32 12.43 -0.43 22.30
CA VAL A 32 11.19 -1.02 22.86
C VAL A 32 11.22 -2.55 22.99
N GLU A 33 11.98 -3.27 22.15
CA GLU A 33 12.15 -4.74 22.27
C GLU A 33 13.56 -5.14 22.71
N LYS A 34 14.59 -4.48 22.19
CA LYS A 34 16.01 -4.76 22.46
C LYS A 34 16.78 -3.47 22.62
N ARG A 35 17.77 -3.45 23.51
CA ARG A 35 18.74 -2.35 23.60
C ARG A 35 19.50 -2.21 22.28
N ILE A 36 19.97 -1.01 21.98
CA ILE A 36 20.79 -0.75 20.78
C ILE A 36 22.03 -1.66 20.72
N SER A 37 22.64 -1.99 21.86
CA SER A 37 23.81 -2.90 21.93
C SER A 37 23.49 -4.34 21.53
N ASP A 38 22.22 -4.74 21.62
CA ASP A 38 21.75 -6.11 21.40
C ASP A 38 20.93 -6.22 20.10
N TRP A 39 20.95 -5.16 19.27
CA TRP A 39 20.18 -5.06 18.04
C TRP A 39 20.79 -5.96 16.96
N ALA A 40 20.11 -7.07 16.67
CA ALA A 40 20.57 -8.09 15.71
C ALA A 40 19.35 -8.74 15.02
N PRO A 41 19.55 -9.45 13.89
CA PRO A 41 18.50 -10.26 13.29
C PRO A 41 17.85 -11.22 14.29
N ILE A 42 16.52 -11.30 14.28
CA ILE A 42 15.71 -12.19 15.11
C ILE A 42 15.02 -13.21 14.20
N ASP A 43 15.16 -14.49 14.55
CA ASP A 43 14.43 -15.58 13.90
C ASP A 43 12.93 -15.47 14.20
N SER A 44 12.12 -15.61 13.15
CA SER A 44 10.68 -15.82 13.34
C SER A 44 10.44 -17.21 13.95
N PRO A 45 9.43 -17.38 14.83
CA PRO A 45 9.07 -18.68 15.33
C PRO A 45 8.66 -19.62 14.18
N PRO A 46 8.66 -20.95 14.39
CA PRO A 46 8.26 -21.91 13.38
C PRO A 46 6.90 -21.56 12.75
N PRO A 47 6.71 -21.81 11.44
CA PRO A 47 5.50 -21.43 10.72
C PRO A 47 4.24 -21.94 11.41
N THR A 48 3.42 -21.01 11.91
CA THR A 48 2.05 -21.32 12.32
C THR A 48 1.14 -20.91 11.17
N ILE A 49 0.29 -21.83 10.70
CA ILE A 49 -0.64 -21.55 9.61
C ILE A 49 -1.94 -21.04 10.23
N PRO A 50 -2.30 -19.75 10.10
CA PRO A 50 -3.62 -19.29 10.49
C PRO A 50 -4.68 -19.96 9.62
N GLU A 51 -5.88 -20.18 10.17
CA GLU A 51 -7.01 -20.70 9.41
C GLU A 51 -7.37 -19.78 8.24
N GLU A 52 -7.18 -18.48 8.44
CA GLU A 52 -7.46 -17.46 7.45
C GLU A 52 -6.49 -16.27 7.55
N ILE A 53 -6.06 -15.77 6.40
CA ILE A 53 -5.35 -14.50 6.27
C ILE A 53 -6.01 -13.73 5.12
N VAL A 54 -6.30 -12.45 5.35
CA VAL A 54 -6.89 -11.58 4.35
C VAL A 54 -5.88 -10.54 3.90
N PHE A 55 -5.72 -10.40 2.58
CA PHE A 55 -4.92 -9.35 1.97
C PHE A 55 -5.84 -8.30 1.33
N ILE A 56 -5.69 -7.05 1.70
CA ILE A 56 -6.48 -5.93 1.20
C ILE A 56 -5.57 -5.00 0.42
N ASP A 57 -6.00 -4.65 -0.79
CA ASP A 57 -5.30 -3.69 -1.63
C ASP A 57 -6.31 -2.86 -2.44
N GLY A 58 -5.86 -1.69 -2.86
CA GLY A 58 -6.57 -0.76 -3.70
C GLY A 58 -5.70 -0.22 -4.83
N ILE A 59 -6.26 -0.19 -6.03
CA ILE A 59 -5.64 0.42 -7.21
C ILE A 59 -6.41 1.65 -7.66
N GLN A 60 -5.70 2.52 -8.37
CA GLN A 60 -6.27 3.71 -8.99
C GLN A 60 -5.67 3.90 -10.39
N ARG A 61 -6.46 4.46 -11.30
CA ARG A 61 -6.02 4.88 -12.63
C ARG A 61 -6.68 6.21 -12.98
N ILE A 62 -5.91 7.17 -13.46
CA ILE A 62 -6.46 8.36 -14.11
C ILE A 62 -6.91 7.95 -15.50
N ASP A 63 -8.20 8.09 -15.77
CA ASP A 63 -8.74 7.78 -17.10
C ASP A 63 -8.56 8.98 -18.03
N ALA A 64 -8.84 10.20 -17.56
CA ALA A 64 -8.61 11.43 -18.30
C ALA A 64 -8.35 12.64 -17.39
N ARG A 65 -7.58 13.61 -17.91
CA ARG A 65 -7.49 14.97 -17.34
C ARG A 65 -8.36 15.89 -18.20
N ILE A 66 -9.24 16.64 -17.55
CA ILE A 66 -10.24 17.48 -18.22
C ILE A 66 -10.20 18.91 -17.69
N TRP A 67 -10.92 19.80 -18.37
CA TRP A 67 -11.14 21.17 -17.94
C TRP A 67 -12.65 21.40 -17.81
N ILE A 68 -13.08 21.98 -16.70
CA ILE A 68 -14.47 22.38 -16.46
C ILE A 68 -14.58 23.85 -16.81
N HIS A 69 -15.43 24.18 -17.79
CA HIS A 69 -15.65 25.54 -18.26
C HIS A 69 -16.96 26.09 -17.71
N HIS A 70 -16.92 27.26 -17.06
CA HIS A 70 -18.11 27.93 -16.55
C HIS A 70 -17.88 29.44 -16.44
N GLU A 71 -18.82 30.25 -16.95
CA GLU A 71 -18.77 31.72 -16.88
C GLU A 71 -17.41 32.33 -17.30
N GLY A 72 -16.78 31.76 -18.33
CA GLY A 72 -15.47 32.22 -18.84
C GLY A 72 -14.26 31.73 -18.04
N LEU A 73 -14.45 31.03 -16.93
CA LEU A 73 -13.40 30.37 -16.14
C LEU A 73 -13.19 28.94 -16.60
N SER A 74 -11.95 28.46 -16.48
CA SER A 74 -11.56 27.07 -16.80
C SER A 74 -10.77 26.47 -15.64
N THR A 75 -11.31 25.42 -15.04
CA THR A 75 -10.72 24.77 -13.86
C THR A 75 -10.26 23.37 -14.21
N PRO A 76 -9.02 22.96 -13.86
CA PRO A 76 -8.55 21.61 -14.09
C PRO A 76 -9.32 20.60 -13.23
N ALA A 77 -9.60 19.43 -13.79
CA ALA A 77 -10.25 18.32 -13.11
C ALA A 77 -9.76 16.96 -13.64
N VAL A 78 -10.03 15.90 -12.89
CA VAL A 78 -9.55 14.55 -13.22
C VAL A 78 -10.69 13.53 -13.12
N CYS A 79 -10.87 12.74 -14.18
CA CYS A 79 -11.67 11.54 -14.17
C CYS A 79 -10.77 10.34 -13.82
N ALA A 80 -11.09 9.61 -12.76
CA ALA A 80 -10.31 8.46 -12.32
C ALA A 80 -11.20 7.25 -11.98
N SER A 81 -10.68 6.06 -12.27
CA SER A 81 -11.23 4.78 -11.87
C SER A 81 -10.47 4.24 -10.67
N LEU A 82 -11.21 3.81 -9.65
CA LEU A 82 -10.71 3.27 -8.39
C LEU A 82 -11.27 1.88 -8.18
N ALA A 83 -10.46 0.96 -7.65
CA ALA A 83 -10.96 -0.31 -7.16
C ALA A 83 -10.23 -0.73 -5.88
N ALA A 84 -10.95 -1.44 -5.02
CA ALA A 84 -10.40 -2.10 -3.84
C ALA A 84 -11.07 -3.46 -3.67
N GLY A 85 -10.37 -4.39 -3.05
CA GLY A 85 -10.93 -5.71 -2.76
C GLY A 85 -10.09 -6.46 -1.75
N ALA A 86 -10.45 -7.71 -1.52
CA ALA A 86 -9.74 -8.58 -0.60
C ALA A 86 -9.41 -9.93 -1.26
N THR A 87 -8.24 -10.48 -0.93
CA THR A 87 -7.94 -11.89 -1.16
C THR A 87 -7.97 -12.62 0.18
N ILE A 88 -8.87 -13.58 0.31
CA ILE A 88 -9.01 -14.45 1.47
C ILE A 88 -8.19 -15.72 1.20
N CYS A 89 -7.17 -15.96 2.01
CA CYS A 89 -6.29 -17.11 1.93
C CYS A 89 -6.58 -18.08 3.07
N ARG A 90 -6.92 -19.32 2.72
CA ARG A 90 -7.06 -20.47 3.63
C ARG A 90 -6.13 -21.59 3.16
N PRO A 91 -5.83 -22.62 3.98
CA PRO A 91 -5.02 -23.74 3.53
C PRO A 91 -5.52 -24.33 2.20
N GLY A 92 -4.67 -24.30 1.17
CA GLY A 92 -4.99 -24.82 -0.17
C GLY A 92 -5.89 -23.94 -1.04
N GLN A 93 -6.30 -22.75 -0.59
CA GLN A 93 -7.23 -21.90 -1.34
C GLN A 93 -6.93 -20.40 -1.22
N ALA A 94 -7.09 -19.67 -2.32
CA ALA A 94 -7.13 -18.21 -2.34
C ALA A 94 -8.34 -17.74 -3.15
N LEU A 95 -9.21 -16.94 -2.53
CA LEU A 95 -10.42 -16.40 -3.15
C LEU A 95 -10.38 -14.87 -3.14
N ILE A 96 -10.78 -14.26 -4.24
CA ILE A 96 -10.89 -12.80 -4.34
C ILE A 96 -12.35 -12.43 -4.11
N GLU A 97 -12.60 -11.65 -3.07
CA GLU A 97 -13.94 -11.26 -2.62
C GLU A 97 -14.05 -9.75 -2.41
N ASP A 98 -15.29 -9.29 -2.26
CA ASP A 98 -15.68 -7.91 -1.97
C ASP A 98 -15.05 -6.83 -2.86
N VAL A 99 -14.85 -7.16 -4.15
CA VAL A 99 -14.31 -6.20 -5.12
C VAL A 99 -15.30 -5.06 -5.33
N LYS A 100 -14.86 -3.85 -4.98
CA LYS A 100 -15.58 -2.59 -5.23
C LYS A 100 -14.88 -1.81 -6.32
N VAL A 101 -15.65 -1.24 -7.23
CA VAL A 101 -15.19 -0.30 -8.25
C VAL A 101 -15.98 0.98 -8.10
N CYS A 102 -15.30 2.13 -8.15
CA CYS A 102 -15.97 3.41 -8.32
C CYS A 102 -15.22 4.29 -9.30
N ARG A 103 -15.92 5.27 -9.86
CA ARG A 103 -15.36 6.24 -10.79
C ARG A 103 -15.69 7.63 -10.28
N VAL A 104 -14.67 8.49 -10.28
CA VAL A 104 -14.75 9.79 -9.62
C VAL A 104 -14.30 10.90 -10.56
N LEU A 105 -15.03 12.01 -10.52
CA LEU A 105 -14.62 13.29 -11.05
C LEU A 105 -14.07 14.11 -9.88
N ILE A 106 -12.78 14.39 -9.88
CA ILE A 106 -12.11 15.22 -8.88
C ILE A 106 -11.89 16.62 -9.43
N ALA A 107 -12.43 17.62 -8.74
CA ALA A 107 -12.23 19.04 -9.02
C ALA A 107 -12.30 19.84 -7.71
N PRO A 108 -11.86 21.11 -7.67
CA PRO A 108 -12.02 21.95 -6.48
C PRO A 108 -13.50 22.05 -6.05
N ALA A 109 -13.76 22.14 -4.75
CA ALA A 109 -15.12 22.26 -4.22
C ALA A 109 -15.89 23.49 -4.76
N SER A 110 -15.18 24.56 -5.15
CA SER A 110 -15.75 25.76 -5.77
C SER A 110 -16.08 25.59 -7.26
N SER A 111 -15.67 24.48 -7.88
CA SER A 111 -15.99 24.19 -9.28
C SER A 111 -17.47 23.87 -9.41
N PRO A 112 -18.15 24.31 -10.50
CA PRO A 112 -19.52 23.92 -10.81
C PRO A 112 -19.60 22.48 -11.37
N ALA A 113 -18.81 21.57 -10.80
CA ALA A 113 -18.69 20.19 -11.25
C ALA A 113 -19.94 19.39 -10.88
N SER A 114 -20.48 18.67 -11.85
CA SER A 114 -21.54 17.68 -11.66
C SER A 114 -21.06 16.30 -12.12
N PRO A 115 -21.68 15.19 -11.68
CA PRO A 115 -21.33 13.86 -12.18
C PRO A 115 -21.35 13.79 -13.70
N ILE A 116 -20.32 13.18 -14.29
CA ILE A 116 -20.25 12.96 -15.75
C ILE A 116 -20.78 11.57 -16.04
N LYS A 117 -21.89 11.50 -16.77
CA LYS A 117 -22.50 10.26 -17.25
C LYS A 117 -22.06 10.01 -18.69
N THR A 118 -21.41 8.88 -18.92
CA THR A 118 -21.09 8.34 -20.24
C THR A 118 -21.94 7.09 -20.49
N ARG A 119 -21.85 6.49 -21.68
CA ARG A 119 -22.58 5.24 -21.97
C ARG A 119 -22.21 4.09 -21.03
N HIS A 120 -20.96 4.03 -20.58
CA HIS A 120 -20.41 2.87 -19.87
C HIS A 120 -20.01 3.16 -18.42
N ALA A 121 -20.04 4.42 -17.99
CA ALA A 121 -19.55 4.84 -16.69
C ALA A 121 -20.22 6.13 -16.21
N VAL A 122 -20.38 6.24 -14.89
CA VAL A 122 -20.70 7.49 -14.20
C VAL A 122 -19.49 7.87 -13.35
N TYR A 123 -18.93 9.05 -13.59
CA TYR A 123 -17.90 9.65 -12.76
C TYR A 123 -18.58 10.57 -11.74
N GLU A 124 -18.73 10.08 -10.52
CA GLU A 124 -19.34 10.83 -9.42
C GLU A 124 -18.42 11.95 -8.96
N PHE A 125 -18.96 13.15 -8.78
CA PHE A 125 -18.16 14.28 -8.30
C PHE A 125 -17.66 14.02 -6.87
N ALA A 126 -16.39 14.37 -6.63
CA ALA A 126 -15.86 14.54 -5.29
C ALA A 126 -14.85 15.70 -5.23
N PRO A 127 -14.88 16.47 -4.14
CA PRO A 127 -14.06 17.66 -4.03
C PRO A 127 -12.60 17.33 -3.74
N ALA A 128 -11.70 18.09 -4.36
CA ALA A 128 -10.34 18.33 -3.88
C ALA A 128 -10.28 19.65 -3.11
N ALA A 129 -9.24 19.82 -2.28
CA ALA A 129 -9.01 21.04 -1.52
C ALA A 129 -8.84 22.27 -2.42
N ASP A 130 -8.12 22.11 -3.53
CA ASP A 130 -7.87 23.13 -4.54
C ASP A 130 -7.57 22.48 -5.91
N ALA A 131 -7.17 23.28 -6.90
CA ALA A 131 -6.93 22.85 -8.28
C ALA A 131 -5.51 22.31 -8.55
N THR A 132 -4.67 22.21 -7.52
CA THR A 132 -3.30 21.72 -7.68
C THR A 132 -3.29 20.21 -8.01
N PRO A 133 -2.30 19.73 -8.77
CA PRO A 133 -2.09 18.30 -8.98
C PRO A 133 -2.00 17.54 -7.66
N GLU A 134 -1.31 18.08 -6.66
CA GLU A 134 -1.06 17.47 -5.36
C GLU A 134 -2.38 17.28 -4.59
N ALA A 135 -3.24 18.30 -4.53
CA ALA A 135 -4.56 18.19 -3.90
C ALA A 135 -5.45 17.17 -4.64
N THR A 136 -5.38 17.15 -5.97
CA THR A 136 -6.13 16.19 -6.79
C THR A 136 -5.67 14.75 -6.53
N TYR A 137 -4.36 14.49 -6.56
CA TYR A 137 -3.79 13.17 -6.28
C TYR A 137 -4.11 12.71 -4.85
N ARG A 138 -4.05 13.62 -3.87
CA ARG A 138 -4.44 13.35 -2.49
C ARG A 138 -5.91 12.95 -2.40
N ALA A 139 -6.83 13.68 -3.03
CA ALA A 139 -8.25 13.35 -3.03
C ALA A 139 -8.54 11.97 -3.67
N ILE A 140 -7.85 11.62 -4.76
CA ILE A 140 -7.95 10.27 -5.37
C ILE A 140 -7.46 9.21 -4.39
N HIS A 141 -6.28 9.43 -3.79
CA HIS A 141 -5.67 8.50 -2.83
C HIS A 141 -6.56 8.29 -1.61
N ASP A 142 -7.09 9.36 -1.01
CA ASP A 142 -7.95 9.29 0.17
C ASP A 142 -9.24 8.52 -0.12
N ARG A 143 -9.80 8.69 -1.32
CA ARG A 143 -10.98 7.94 -1.74
C ARG A 143 -10.69 6.45 -1.94
N ARG A 144 -9.55 6.11 -2.55
CA ARG A 144 -9.09 4.71 -2.67
C ARG A 144 -8.88 4.09 -1.28
N HIS A 145 -8.22 4.81 -0.40
CA HIS A 145 -7.98 4.39 0.98
C HIS A 145 -9.30 4.15 1.75
N HIS A 146 -10.29 5.02 1.56
CA HIS A 146 -11.62 4.84 2.12
C HIS A 146 -12.31 3.56 1.59
N MET A 147 -12.11 3.21 0.31
CA MET A 147 -12.62 1.94 -0.23
C MET A 147 -11.97 0.73 0.43
N GLU A 148 -10.63 0.74 0.60
CA GLU A 148 -9.90 -0.32 1.31
C GLU A 148 -10.43 -0.51 2.74
N THR A 149 -10.68 0.60 3.46
CA THR A 149 -11.26 0.56 4.81
C THR A 149 -12.68 0.00 4.82
N ARG A 150 -13.50 0.32 3.81
CA ARG A 150 -14.85 -0.24 3.68
C ARG A 150 -14.84 -1.74 3.41
N VAL A 151 -13.91 -2.22 2.57
CA VAL A 151 -13.71 -3.66 2.33
C VAL A 151 -13.33 -4.35 3.63
N ALA A 152 -12.39 -3.77 4.38
CA ALA A 152 -11.94 -4.32 5.66
C ALA A 152 -13.05 -4.39 6.73
N ALA A 153 -13.98 -3.44 6.74
CA ALA A 153 -15.00 -3.33 7.78
C ALA A 153 -15.95 -4.55 7.87
N ALA A 154 -16.14 -5.26 6.75
CA ALA A 154 -16.97 -6.47 6.69
C ALA A 154 -16.22 -7.76 7.07
N ILE A 155 -14.89 -7.69 7.19
CA ILE A 155 -14.03 -8.87 7.29
C ILE A 155 -13.74 -9.19 8.76
N ARG A 156 -13.92 -10.47 9.11
CA ARG A 156 -13.53 -11.03 10.41
C ARG A 156 -12.49 -12.10 10.16
N SER A 157 -11.24 -11.76 10.38
CA SER A 157 -10.11 -12.65 10.15
C SER A 157 -9.05 -12.48 11.24
N ASP A 158 -8.31 -13.54 11.50
CA ASP A 158 -7.23 -13.54 12.50
C ASP A 158 -6.08 -12.62 12.09
N LEU A 159 -5.87 -12.40 10.79
CA LEU A 159 -4.84 -11.53 10.26
C LEU A 159 -5.31 -10.81 8.98
N ILE A 160 -5.29 -9.48 9.01
CA ILE A 160 -5.67 -8.63 7.88
C ILE A 160 -4.45 -7.80 7.46
N VAL A 161 -3.88 -8.10 6.30
CA VAL A 161 -2.71 -7.43 5.75
C VAL A 161 -3.16 -6.38 4.73
N PHE A 162 -2.85 -5.11 4.98
CA PHE A 162 -3.10 -4.02 4.05
C PHE A 162 -1.83 -3.73 3.23
N ASP A 163 -1.93 -3.64 1.91
CA ASP A 163 -0.82 -3.16 1.09
C ASP A 163 -0.62 -1.65 1.27
N GLY A 164 0.39 -1.29 2.05
CA GLY A 164 0.69 0.08 2.47
C GLY A 164 0.65 0.28 3.99
N PRO A 165 1.02 1.49 4.45
CA PRO A 165 1.04 1.82 5.88
C PRO A 165 -0.37 1.84 6.48
N LEU A 166 -0.48 1.68 7.80
CA LEU A 166 -1.79 1.58 8.46
C LEU A 166 -2.61 2.88 8.43
N ARG A 167 -1.98 4.06 8.40
CA ARG A 167 -2.64 5.38 8.26
C ARG A 167 -3.90 5.58 9.16
N GLY A 168 -3.82 5.20 10.44
CA GLY A 168 -4.92 5.34 11.39
C GLY A 168 -5.89 4.15 11.45
N ARG A 169 -5.63 3.06 10.70
CA ARG A 169 -6.32 1.78 10.89
C ARG A 169 -5.89 1.15 12.21
N ASN A 170 -6.79 1.16 13.19
CA ASN A 170 -6.53 0.69 14.55
C ASN A 170 -7.14 -0.69 14.86
N HIS A 171 -7.49 -1.48 13.84
CA HIS A 171 -8.03 -2.82 14.06
C HIS A 171 -6.93 -3.73 14.60
N HIS A 172 -7.18 -4.44 15.72
CA HIS A 172 -6.19 -5.28 16.41
C HIS A 172 -5.52 -6.34 15.51
N ASN A 173 -6.25 -6.89 14.53
CA ASN A 173 -5.70 -7.86 13.57
C ASN A 173 -5.07 -7.25 12.31
N ALA A 174 -5.01 -5.91 12.20
CA ALA A 174 -4.49 -5.24 11.03
C ALA A 174 -2.95 -5.19 11.04
N VAL A 175 -2.36 -5.44 9.88
CA VAL A 175 -0.94 -5.27 9.60
C VAL A 175 -0.79 -4.39 8.38
N GLY A 176 0.00 -3.32 8.48
CA GLY A 176 0.44 -2.54 7.33
C GLY A 176 1.63 -3.22 6.68
N TYR A 177 1.60 -3.37 5.36
CA TYR A 177 2.65 -4.01 4.57
C TYR A 177 3.30 -3.01 3.62
N VAL A 178 4.49 -2.51 3.97
CA VAL A 178 5.18 -1.45 3.23
C VAL A 178 6.34 -2.04 2.43
N LYS A 179 6.13 -2.15 1.11
CA LYS A 179 7.09 -2.71 0.13
C LYS A 179 8.18 -1.71 -0.28
N THR A 180 7.81 -0.44 -0.42
CA THR A 180 8.70 0.62 -0.92
C THR A 180 9.11 1.54 0.22
N HIS A 181 10.41 1.62 0.47
CA HIS A 181 10.97 2.49 1.51
C HIS A 181 11.34 3.83 0.90
N HIS A 182 10.47 4.82 1.08
CA HIS A 182 10.82 6.22 0.83
C HIS A 182 11.73 6.79 1.93
N ARG A 183 11.69 6.18 3.12
CA ARG A 183 12.48 6.56 4.30
C ARG A 183 12.78 5.32 5.13
N PHE A 184 14.01 5.24 5.65
CA PHE A 184 14.38 4.29 6.69
C PHE A 184 14.35 4.99 8.04
N TYR A 185 13.53 4.46 8.94
CA TYR A 185 13.38 4.97 10.31
C TYR A 185 14.52 4.56 11.25
N LEU A 186 15.42 3.68 10.80
CA LEU A 186 16.60 3.28 11.57
C LEU A 186 17.73 4.28 11.35
N THR A 187 18.46 4.59 12.41
CA THR A 187 19.68 5.41 12.36
C THR A 187 20.78 4.71 11.56
N ASP A 188 21.79 5.46 11.09
CA ASP A 188 22.88 4.91 10.28
C ASP A 188 23.66 3.78 10.98
N GLY A 189 23.70 3.77 12.32
CA GLY A 189 24.31 2.69 13.10
C GLY A 189 23.52 1.37 13.06
N LEU A 190 22.19 1.44 12.87
CA LEU A 190 21.29 0.27 12.89
C LEU A 190 20.92 -0.22 11.47
N LYS A 191 21.02 0.64 10.45
CA LYS A 191 20.78 0.27 9.04
C LYS A 191 21.55 -0.98 8.56
N PRO A 192 22.81 -1.25 8.97
CA PRO A 192 23.53 -2.45 8.56
C PRO A 192 22.80 -3.76 8.87
N VAL A 193 22.03 -3.80 9.97
CA VAL A 193 21.25 -4.99 10.37
C VAL A 193 20.25 -5.40 9.29
N LEU A 194 19.72 -4.47 8.50
CA LEU A 194 18.83 -4.78 7.38
C LEU A 194 19.53 -5.63 6.31
N GLY A 195 20.84 -5.41 6.11
CA GLY A 195 21.68 -6.19 5.20
C GLY A 195 21.92 -7.61 5.70
N ASP A 196 22.02 -7.77 7.02
CA ASP A 196 22.35 -9.02 7.71
C ASP A 196 21.16 -9.98 7.86
N LEU A 197 19.92 -9.50 7.68
CA LEU A 197 18.72 -10.33 7.77
C LEU A 197 18.80 -11.58 6.86
N GLY A 198 18.59 -12.74 7.47
CA GLY A 198 18.26 -14.00 6.83
C GLY A 198 16.84 -14.00 6.24
N ASP A 199 16.53 -14.96 5.37
CA ASP A 199 15.17 -15.09 4.83
C ASP A 199 14.21 -15.47 5.97
N GLY A 200 13.10 -14.75 6.11
CA GLY A 200 12.14 -14.92 7.21
C GLY A 200 12.58 -14.32 8.55
N GLN A 201 13.81 -13.79 8.65
CA GLN A 201 14.25 -13.06 9.83
C GLN A 201 13.70 -11.62 9.83
N ARG A 202 13.61 -11.05 11.03
CA ARG A 202 13.18 -9.68 11.26
C ARG A 202 14.18 -8.89 12.09
N THR A 203 14.06 -7.57 12.07
CA THR A 203 14.67 -6.72 13.08
C THR A 203 13.91 -6.82 14.41
N PRO A 204 14.50 -6.35 15.52
CA PRO A 204 13.72 -5.96 16.68
C PRO A 204 12.63 -4.94 16.31
N LEU A 205 11.56 -4.95 17.09
CA LEU A 205 10.47 -4.00 17.04
C LEU A 205 10.97 -2.61 17.46
N PHE A 206 10.45 -1.59 16.79
CA PHE A 206 10.61 -0.20 17.14
C PHE A 206 9.25 0.50 17.06
N LEU A 207 9.07 1.59 17.80
CA LEU A 207 7.85 2.38 17.78
C LEU A 207 8.09 3.64 16.95
N ILE A 208 7.26 3.86 15.93
CA ILE A 208 7.25 5.13 15.19
C ILE A 208 6.07 5.97 15.70
N GLY A 209 6.35 7.22 16.07
CA GLY A 209 5.43 8.06 16.82
C GLY A 209 5.36 7.62 18.29
N GLY A 210 4.29 8.01 18.97
CA GLY A 210 4.14 7.78 20.42
C GLY A 210 3.62 9.00 21.20
N GLY A 211 3.57 10.16 20.56
CA GLY A 211 2.94 11.37 21.08
C GLY A 211 1.40 11.37 20.99
N PRO A 212 0.74 12.53 21.21
CA PRO A 212 -0.73 12.66 21.30
C PRO A 212 -1.53 12.18 20.07
N GLY A 213 -0.86 11.95 18.93
CA GLY A 213 -1.45 11.44 17.68
C GLY A 213 -1.44 9.91 17.54
N GLY A 214 -0.92 9.17 18.53
CA GLY A 214 -0.78 7.72 18.49
C GLY A 214 0.52 7.24 17.83
N GLY A 215 0.87 5.98 18.06
CA GLY A 215 2.07 5.34 17.51
C GLY A 215 1.75 4.15 16.60
N ARG A 216 2.79 3.57 16.00
CA ARG A 216 2.73 2.29 15.28
C ARG A 216 3.95 1.44 15.58
N TRP A 217 3.74 0.23 16.05
CA TRP A 217 4.81 -0.75 16.20
C TRP A 217 5.29 -1.16 14.81
N SER A 218 6.59 -1.10 14.57
CA SER A 218 7.17 -1.32 13.25
C SER A 218 8.39 -2.23 13.33
N TRP A 219 8.59 -3.04 12.30
CA TRP A 219 9.79 -3.86 12.14
C TRP A 219 10.06 -4.08 10.67
N TYR A 220 11.30 -4.43 10.34
CA TYR A 220 11.64 -4.90 9.00
C TYR A 220 11.69 -6.42 9.00
N LEU A 221 11.28 -7.03 7.90
CA LEU A 221 11.35 -8.47 7.65
C LEU A 221 11.97 -8.68 6.26
N ARG A 222 12.78 -9.73 6.12
CA ARG A 222 13.25 -10.17 4.80
C ARG A 222 12.40 -11.32 4.28
N LEU A 223 11.84 -11.15 3.10
CA LEU A 223 11.13 -12.21 2.38
C LEU A 223 12.12 -13.15 1.70
N PRO A 224 11.80 -14.44 1.59
CA PRO A 224 12.61 -15.40 0.85
C PRO A 224 12.65 -15.03 -0.64
N GLY A 225 13.82 -15.16 -1.24
CA GLY A 225 13.99 -14.90 -2.66
C GLY A 225 15.42 -14.51 -3.05
N PRO A 226 15.65 -14.21 -4.34
CA PRO A 226 16.96 -13.80 -4.83
C PRO A 226 17.46 -12.53 -4.16
N ARG A 227 18.74 -12.52 -3.76
CA ARG A 227 19.38 -11.38 -3.09
C ARG A 227 20.28 -10.62 -4.03
N ALA A 228 19.70 -9.71 -4.79
CA ALA A 228 20.45 -8.92 -5.77
C ALA A 228 21.30 -7.80 -5.12
N HIS A 229 20.84 -7.27 -3.99
CA HIS A 229 21.50 -6.25 -3.17
C HIS A 229 21.08 -6.41 -1.70
N PRO A 230 21.72 -5.71 -0.74
CA PRO A 230 21.46 -5.88 0.69
C PRO A 230 20.03 -5.58 1.17
N PHE A 231 19.23 -4.87 0.37
CA PHE A 231 17.85 -4.53 0.72
C PHE A 231 16.81 -5.34 -0.09
N ALA A 232 17.28 -6.29 -0.92
CA ALA A 232 16.39 -7.13 -1.72
C ALA A 232 15.49 -7.95 -0.78
N GLY A 233 14.18 -7.91 -1.04
CA GLY A 233 13.18 -8.61 -0.23
C GLY A 233 12.95 -8.02 1.17
N ILE A 234 13.57 -6.89 1.51
CA ILE A 234 13.23 -6.17 2.76
C ILE A 234 11.87 -5.51 2.59
N VAL A 235 11.01 -5.68 3.59
CA VAL A 235 9.71 -5.01 3.73
C VAL A 235 9.57 -4.46 5.14
N ARG A 236 8.84 -3.36 5.30
CA ARG A 236 8.47 -2.87 6.63
C ARG A 236 7.04 -3.28 6.94
N LEU A 237 6.84 -3.80 8.15
CA LEU A 237 5.55 -4.21 8.67
C LEU A 237 5.17 -3.28 9.82
N GLU A 238 3.88 -3.01 9.95
CA GLU A 238 3.34 -2.11 10.97
C GLU A 238 2.15 -2.75 11.69
N LEU A 239 2.08 -2.64 13.02
CA LEU A 239 0.89 -2.89 13.82
C LEU A 239 0.39 -1.57 14.40
N PRO A 240 -0.91 -1.45 14.74
CA PRO A 240 -1.40 -0.30 15.50
C PRO A 240 -0.62 -0.17 16.81
N GLY A 241 -0.18 1.04 17.18
CA GLY A 241 0.58 1.31 18.41
C GLY A 241 -0.31 1.33 19.65
N VAL A 242 -1.06 0.25 19.85
CA VAL A 242 -1.88 -0.02 21.03
C VAL A 242 -1.28 -1.18 21.82
N GLY A 243 -1.60 -1.28 23.11
CA GLY A 243 -1.09 -2.35 23.96
C GLY A 243 0.38 -2.17 24.36
N THR A 244 0.96 -3.25 24.86
CA THR A 244 2.35 -3.32 25.35
C THR A 244 3.32 -3.82 24.28
N ALA A 245 4.62 -3.58 24.49
CA ALA A 245 5.67 -4.10 23.61
C ALA A 245 5.64 -5.65 23.55
N ASP A 246 5.39 -6.33 24.67
CA ASP A 246 5.33 -7.80 24.73
C ASP A 246 4.17 -8.37 23.89
N GLU A 247 2.98 -7.75 23.96
CA GLU A 247 1.84 -8.13 23.12
C GLU A 247 2.15 -7.91 21.63
N ALA A 248 2.81 -6.80 21.30
CA ALA A 248 3.24 -6.52 19.94
C ALA A 248 4.28 -7.54 19.45
N VAL A 249 5.26 -7.92 20.26
CA VAL A 249 6.28 -8.93 19.93
C VAL A 249 5.65 -10.29 19.64
N ALA A 250 4.68 -10.72 20.46
CA ALA A 250 3.95 -11.96 20.21
C ALA A 250 3.22 -11.92 18.86
N ARG A 251 2.59 -10.79 18.54
CA ARG A 251 1.89 -10.58 17.28
C ARG A 251 2.84 -10.55 16.08
N VAL A 252 3.99 -9.89 16.21
CA VAL A 252 5.06 -9.85 15.21
C VAL A 252 5.55 -11.27 14.89
N GLY A 253 5.72 -12.12 15.92
CA GLY A 253 6.09 -13.53 15.73
C GLY A 253 5.07 -14.30 14.88
N LEU A 254 3.77 -14.11 15.13
CA LEU A 254 2.71 -14.71 14.32
C LEU A 254 2.82 -14.27 12.85
N VAL A 255 2.95 -12.96 12.60
CA VAL A 255 3.06 -12.41 11.24
C VAL A 255 4.32 -12.93 10.54
N GLY A 256 5.47 -12.92 11.22
CA GLY A 256 6.75 -13.41 10.69
C GLY A 256 6.74 -14.90 10.37
N SER A 257 5.98 -15.71 11.11
CA SER A 257 5.88 -17.16 10.86
C SER A 257 5.01 -17.51 9.64
N CYS A 258 4.09 -16.62 9.22
CA CYS A 258 3.11 -16.94 8.18
C CYS A 258 3.26 -16.13 6.88
N LEU A 259 3.74 -14.89 6.95
CA LEU A 259 3.81 -13.99 5.78
C LEU A 259 4.84 -14.42 4.72
N PRO A 260 6.06 -14.88 5.09
CA PRO A 260 7.11 -15.24 4.11
C PRO A 260 6.68 -16.26 3.05
N ARG A 261 5.75 -17.18 3.37
CA ARG A 261 5.26 -18.19 2.42
C ARG A 261 4.51 -17.61 1.22
N PHE A 262 4.07 -16.36 1.31
CA PHE A 262 3.37 -15.66 0.23
C PHE A 262 4.31 -14.83 -0.65
N ALA A 263 5.61 -14.80 -0.34
CA ALA A 263 6.62 -14.17 -1.18
C ALA A 263 6.53 -14.72 -2.60
N SER A 264 6.47 -13.83 -3.58
CA SER A 264 6.36 -14.22 -4.97
C SER A 264 7.70 -14.61 -5.57
N GLU A 265 7.68 -15.33 -6.70
CA GLU A 265 8.89 -15.68 -7.45
C GLU A 265 9.04 -14.80 -8.71
N PRO A 266 10.27 -14.50 -9.16
CA PRO A 266 10.50 -13.55 -10.25
C PRO A 266 9.83 -13.90 -11.58
N HIS A 267 9.66 -15.20 -11.87
CA HIS A 267 9.03 -15.64 -13.11
C HIS A 267 7.50 -15.47 -13.11
N ARG A 268 6.88 -15.18 -11.96
CA ARG A 268 5.42 -14.98 -11.82
C ARG A 268 5.04 -13.54 -11.51
N GLU A 269 5.91 -12.81 -10.82
CA GLU A 269 5.66 -11.45 -10.41
C GLU A 269 6.90 -10.59 -10.62
N SER A 270 6.74 -9.53 -11.40
CA SER A 270 7.78 -8.57 -11.73
C SER A 270 8.46 -7.98 -10.49
N ARG A 271 7.71 -7.66 -9.44
CA ARG A 271 8.19 -7.04 -8.19
C ARG A 271 8.49 -8.08 -7.09
N SER A 272 8.83 -9.29 -7.48
CA SER A 272 9.25 -10.35 -6.55
C SER A 272 10.53 -9.96 -5.78
N PRO A 273 10.68 -10.40 -4.52
CA PRO A 273 9.69 -11.12 -3.71
C PRO A 273 8.71 -10.20 -2.97
N GLN A 274 8.91 -8.88 -3.05
CA GLN A 274 8.19 -7.88 -2.27
C GLN A 274 6.69 -7.80 -2.59
N ASN A 275 6.26 -8.06 -3.82
CA ASN A 275 4.84 -8.13 -4.13
C ASN A 275 4.31 -9.56 -3.88
N LEU A 276 3.58 -9.77 -2.79
CA LEU A 276 3.09 -11.09 -2.38
C LEU A 276 2.09 -11.67 -3.39
N TYR A 277 2.07 -13.01 -3.56
CA TYR A 277 1.16 -13.69 -4.49
C TYR A 277 -0.32 -13.31 -4.35
N PRO A 278 -0.91 -13.24 -3.14
CA PRO A 278 -2.30 -12.82 -2.97
C PRO A 278 -2.54 -11.37 -3.42
N ILE A 279 -1.60 -10.47 -3.14
CA ILE A 279 -1.71 -9.05 -3.53
C ILE A 279 -1.58 -8.92 -5.05
N ALA A 280 -0.58 -9.55 -5.67
CA ALA A 280 -0.41 -9.56 -7.12
C ALA A 280 -1.64 -10.13 -7.85
N GLY A 281 -2.24 -11.20 -7.31
CA GLY A 281 -3.47 -11.78 -7.82
C GLY A 281 -4.66 -10.83 -7.73
N LEU A 282 -4.81 -10.16 -6.58
CA LEU A 282 -5.84 -9.14 -6.36
C LEU A 282 -5.69 -7.98 -7.33
N GLU A 283 -4.51 -7.36 -7.40
CA GLU A 283 -4.21 -6.25 -8.31
C GLU A 283 -4.58 -6.58 -9.75
N ARG A 284 -4.26 -7.79 -10.22
CA ARG A 284 -4.61 -8.23 -11.58
C ARG A 284 -6.13 -8.27 -11.79
N GLN A 285 -6.89 -8.80 -10.83
CA GLN A 285 -8.36 -8.80 -10.89
C GLN A 285 -8.93 -7.39 -10.80
N LEU A 286 -8.42 -6.55 -9.91
CA LEU A 286 -8.87 -5.16 -9.80
C LEU A 286 -8.62 -4.39 -11.09
N ARG A 287 -7.45 -4.55 -11.74
CA ARG A 287 -7.11 -3.90 -13.02
C ARG A 287 -8.09 -4.30 -14.11
N GLN A 288 -8.45 -5.60 -14.20
CA GLN A 288 -9.47 -6.07 -15.13
C GLN A 288 -10.84 -5.40 -14.88
N ARG A 289 -11.20 -5.18 -13.62
CA ARG A 289 -12.48 -4.58 -13.21
C ARG A 289 -12.56 -3.07 -13.46
N LEU A 290 -11.44 -2.35 -13.55
CA LEU A 290 -11.44 -0.94 -13.96
C LEU A 290 -11.89 -0.75 -15.43
N GLY A 291 -11.84 -1.82 -16.24
CA GLY A 291 -12.10 -1.76 -17.68
C GLY A 291 -10.96 -1.11 -18.44
N ASP A 292 -11.17 -0.88 -19.73
CA ASP A 292 -10.17 -0.34 -20.65
C ASP A 292 -10.14 1.20 -20.61
N GLN A 293 -8.95 1.76 -20.41
CA GLN A 293 -8.75 3.20 -20.31
C GLN A 293 -9.05 3.94 -21.62
N VAL A 294 -8.71 3.36 -22.77
CA VAL A 294 -8.87 4.00 -24.08
C VAL A 294 -10.35 4.17 -24.40
N PHE A 295 -11.18 3.18 -24.07
CA PHE A 295 -12.63 3.29 -24.21
C PHE A 295 -13.21 4.38 -23.30
N LEU A 296 -12.79 4.43 -22.03
CA LEU A 296 -13.25 5.45 -21.09
C LEU A 296 -12.84 6.87 -21.50
N ASP A 297 -11.59 7.07 -21.93
CA ASP A 297 -11.10 8.37 -22.44
C ASP A 297 -11.87 8.80 -23.70
N ARG A 298 -12.10 7.87 -24.63
CA ARG A 298 -12.89 8.13 -25.85
C ARG A 298 -14.30 8.61 -25.53
N GLU A 299 -14.99 7.95 -24.61
CA GLU A 299 -16.34 8.31 -24.18
C GLU A 299 -16.39 9.71 -23.56
N LEU A 300 -15.40 10.03 -22.71
CA LEU A 300 -15.25 11.37 -22.13
C LEU A 300 -15.02 12.44 -23.20
N ARG A 301 -14.23 12.14 -24.24
CA ARG A 301 -14.04 13.05 -25.38
C ARG A 301 -15.30 13.28 -26.21
N ILE A 302 -16.08 12.22 -26.45
CA ILE A 302 -17.37 12.32 -27.18
C ILE A 302 -18.33 13.23 -26.41
N MET A 303 -18.47 13.00 -25.10
CA MET A 303 -19.29 13.84 -24.23
C MET A 303 -18.81 15.30 -24.19
N ALA A 304 -17.50 15.52 -24.11
CA ALA A 304 -16.91 16.86 -24.10
C ALA A 304 -17.13 17.62 -25.42
N ALA A 305 -17.22 16.91 -26.56
CA ALA A 305 -17.52 17.49 -27.86
C ALA A 305 -19.01 17.83 -28.07
N GLY A 306 -19.87 17.64 -27.07
CA GLY A 306 -21.32 17.84 -27.18
C GLY A 306 -22.04 16.72 -27.94
N GLY A 307 -21.37 15.58 -28.14
CA GLY A 307 -21.99 14.39 -28.72
C GLY A 307 -22.96 13.77 -27.72
N THR A 308 -24.26 13.93 -27.95
CA THR A 308 -25.26 13.02 -27.38
C THR A 308 -25.10 11.66 -28.03
N MET A 309 -24.83 10.63 -27.23
CA MET A 309 -24.98 9.24 -27.66
C MET A 309 -26.34 8.69 -27.25
#